data_AF-A0A7C6B435-F1
#
_entry.id   AF-A0A7C6B435-F1
#
_cell.length_a   1.000
_cell.length_b   1.000
_cell.length_c   1.000
_cell.angle_alpha   90.00
_cell.angle_beta   90.00
_cell.angle_gamma   90.00
#
_symmetry.space_group_name_H-M   'P 1'
#
loop_
_entity.id
_entity.type
_entity.pdbx_description
1 polymer ?
#
loop_
_entity_poly.entity_id
_entity_poly.type
_entity_poly.pdbx_seq_one_letter_code
_entity_poly.pdbx_strand_id
1 'polypeptide(L)'
;MRSWRPRRAVWWKRGVKGGATVPSRILLFALSAILLAVLIGCSGFGRVEQGQVIAYDRTAGVVTLIRDSNYKDPANPRFDLLPPVSVRVPQNPAEMGPEPEAGRLLALDWKQGRAVIFDPVTEALKEIPVAVLDVQTQVARDDARLGGRKFPVVDRAGGTVTVILPRRRTIVTFRPPEEYLGLPEDTWKVGDEVRYYYKDPEQALRMMNVSKTEVGGAKS
;
A
#
# COMPACT_ATOMS: atom_id res chain seq x y z
N MET A 1 -11.54 -90.79 -26.72
CA MET A 1 -12.23 -91.05 -28.01
C MET A 1 -13.75 -91.00 -27.80
N ARG A 2 -14.41 -89.97 -28.36
CA ARG A 2 -15.86 -89.83 -28.71
C ARG A 2 -16.05 -88.34 -29.04
N SER A 3 -15.62 -87.93 -30.23
CA SER A 3 -16.42 -87.78 -31.45
C SER A 3 -17.34 -86.56 -31.41
N TRP A 4 -16.86 -85.54 -32.12
CA TRP A 4 -17.45 -84.26 -32.46
C TRP A 4 -18.65 -84.41 -33.40
N ARG A 5 -19.70 -83.59 -33.19
CA ARG A 5 -20.60 -83.09 -34.27
C ARG A 5 -21.11 -81.68 -33.89
N PRO A 6 -21.01 -80.68 -34.78
CA PRO A 6 -21.56 -79.35 -34.55
C PRO A 6 -23.01 -79.24 -35.05
N ARG A 7 -23.83 -78.41 -34.38
CA ARG A 7 -25.08 -77.88 -34.94
C ARG A 7 -25.05 -76.36 -34.87
N ARG A 8 -25.51 -75.74 -35.95
CA ARG A 8 -25.45 -74.30 -36.24
C ARG A 8 -26.47 -73.50 -35.44
N ALA A 9 -26.02 -72.30 -35.09
CA ALA A 9 -26.70 -70.99 -35.07
C ALA A 9 -28.08 -70.84 -34.42
N VAL A 10 -28.15 -69.94 -33.42
CA VAL A 10 -29.17 -68.87 -33.39
C VAL A 10 -28.51 -67.59 -32.88
N TRP A 11 -28.59 -66.55 -33.71
CA TRP A 11 -28.25 -65.18 -33.40
C TRP A 11 -29.33 -64.55 -32.52
N TRP A 12 -28.94 -63.88 -31.43
CA TRP A 12 -29.75 -62.84 -30.81
C TRP A 12 -28.87 -61.63 -30.53
N LYS A 13 -28.98 -60.60 -31.37
CA LYS A 13 -28.45 -59.26 -31.11
C LYS A 13 -29.29 -58.64 -29.99
N ARG A 14 -28.70 -58.42 -28.81
CA ARG A 14 -29.20 -57.42 -27.86
C ARG A 14 -28.80 -56.04 -28.38
N GLY A 15 -29.79 -55.26 -28.81
CA GLY A 15 -29.62 -53.87 -29.21
C GLY A 15 -29.29 -52.99 -28.00
N VAL A 16 -28.13 -52.34 -28.04
CA VAL A 16 -27.87 -51.14 -27.24
C VAL A 16 -28.54 -49.99 -27.97
N LYS A 17 -29.67 -49.52 -27.44
CA LYS A 17 -30.30 -48.27 -27.86
C LYS A 17 -29.66 -47.10 -27.09
N GLY A 18 -29.33 -46.03 -27.81
CA GLY A 18 -29.27 -44.69 -27.23
C GLY A 18 -27.89 -44.03 -27.12
N GLY A 19 -27.12 -43.96 -28.21
CA GLY A 19 -26.10 -42.93 -28.33
C GLY A 19 -26.79 -41.59 -28.62
N ALA A 20 -27.00 -40.77 -27.60
CA ALA A 20 -27.44 -39.39 -27.80
C ALA A 20 -26.29 -38.61 -28.44
N THR A 21 -26.33 -38.45 -29.76
CA THR A 21 -25.44 -37.55 -30.48
C THR A 21 -25.86 -36.12 -30.18
N VAL A 22 -25.11 -35.45 -29.29
CA VAL A 22 -25.25 -34.02 -29.08
C VAL A 22 -24.94 -33.34 -30.42
N PRO A 23 -25.88 -32.59 -31.03
CA PRO A 23 -25.64 -31.99 -32.33
C PRO A 23 -24.49 -30.98 -32.23
N SER A 24 -23.56 -31.03 -33.19
CA SER A 24 -22.29 -30.28 -33.21
C SER A 24 -22.45 -28.77 -32.91
N ARG A 25 -23.60 -28.17 -33.27
CA ARG A 25 -23.94 -26.78 -32.94
C ARG A 25 -24.11 -26.53 -31.44
N ILE A 26 -24.73 -27.45 -30.70
CA ILE A 26 -24.91 -27.34 -29.23
C ILE A 26 -23.56 -27.49 -28.51
N LEU A 27 -22.67 -28.34 -29.03
CA LEU A 27 -21.31 -28.48 -28.50
C LEU A 27 -20.48 -27.21 -28.74
N LEU A 28 -20.60 -26.59 -29.92
CA LEU A 28 -19.97 -25.31 -30.25
C LEU A 28 -20.48 -24.17 -29.35
N PHE A 29 -21.81 -24.07 -29.13
CA PHE A 29 -22.38 -23.05 -28.24
C PHE A 29 -21.95 -23.24 -26.79
N ALA A 30 -21.92 -24.48 -26.29
CA ALA A 30 -21.45 -24.79 -24.94
C ALA A 30 -19.95 -24.46 -24.78
N LEU A 31 -19.12 -24.77 -25.79
CA LEU A 31 -17.69 -24.45 -25.77
C LEU A 31 -17.45 -22.93 -25.78
N SER A 32 -18.20 -22.17 -26.58
CA SER A 32 -18.12 -20.70 -26.58
C SER A 32 -18.62 -20.07 -25.28
N ALA A 33 -19.64 -20.64 -24.63
CA ALA A 33 -20.12 -20.17 -23.33
C ALA A 33 -19.10 -20.43 -22.21
N ILE A 34 -18.41 -21.58 -22.25
CA ILE A 34 -17.31 -21.90 -21.33
C ILE A 34 -16.12 -20.97 -21.56
N LEU A 35 -15.76 -20.67 -22.81
CA LEU A 35 -14.68 -19.72 -23.13
C LEU A 35 -15.00 -18.30 -22.64
N LEU A 36 -16.24 -17.84 -22.77
CA LEU A 36 -16.70 -16.56 -22.22
C LEU A 36 -16.65 -16.53 -20.69
N ALA A 37 -17.04 -17.63 -20.03
CA ALA A 37 -16.99 -17.75 -18.57
C ALA A 37 -15.55 -17.76 -18.03
N VAL A 38 -14.60 -18.37 -18.75
CA VAL A 38 -13.17 -18.37 -18.38
C VAL A 38 -12.56 -16.97 -18.54
N LEU A 39 -12.96 -16.20 -19.56
CA LEU A 39 -12.49 -14.82 -19.76
C LEU A 39 -13.00 -13.85 -18.68
N ILE A 40 -14.19 -14.07 -18.13
CA ILE A 40 -14.75 -13.25 -17.04
C ILE A 40 -14.13 -13.64 -15.68
N GLY A 41 -13.73 -14.91 -15.51
CA GLY A 41 -13.24 -15.45 -14.23
C GLY A 41 -11.81 -15.08 -13.80
N CYS A 42 -11.00 -14.47 -14.67
CA CYS A 42 -9.58 -14.20 -14.38
C CYS A 42 -9.23 -12.78 -13.87
N SER A 43 -10.21 -11.91 -13.62
CA SER A 43 -9.97 -10.49 -13.25
C SER A 43 -10.22 -10.15 -11.77
N GLY A 44 -10.47 -11.14 -10.91
CA GLY A 44 -11.11 -10.92 -9.60
C GLY A 44 -10.22 -10.46 -8.44
N PHE A 45 -8.89 -10.45 -8.60
CA PHE A 45 -7.97 -10.11 -7.50
C PHE A 45 -7.68 -8.62 -7.48
N GLY A 46 -8.00 -7.96 -6.36
CA GLY A 46 -7.60 -6.58 -6.14
C GLY A 46 -6.09 -6.47 -5.94
N ARG A 47 -5.62 -5.23 -5.95
CA ARG A 47 -4.21 -4.86 -5.82
C ARG A 47 -3.97 -4.24 -4.46
N VAL A 48 -2.71 -4.24 -4.03
CA VAL A 48 -2.26 -3.59 -2.81
C VAL A 48 -1.31 -2.47 -3.20
N GLU A 49 -1.49 -1.31 -2.59
CA GLU A 49 -0.63 -0.14 -2.72
C GLU A 49 -0.23 0.37 -1.34
N GLN A 50 0.92 1.03 -1.27
CA GLN A 50 1.50 1.54 -0.03
C GLN A 50 2.16 2.90 -0.27
N GLY A 51 2.05 3.79 0.70
CA GLY A 51 2.71 5.10 0.63
C GLY A 51 2.60 5.92 1.90
N GLN A 52 3.35 7.03 1.94
CA GLN A 52 3.29 8.00 3.01
C GLN A 52 2.18 9.02 2.74
N VAL A 53 1.35 9.27 3.75
CA VAL A 53 0.26 10.24 3.68
C VAL A 53 0.80 11.67 3.77
N ILE A 54 0.51 12.45 2.74
CA ILE A 54 0.88 13.87 2.65
C ILE A 54 -0.31 14.80 2.88
N ALA A 55 -1.55 14.30 2.74
CA ALA A 55 -2.78 15.01 3.11
C ALA A 55 -3.89 14.02 3.45
N TYR A 56 -4.79 14.41 4.36
CA TYR A 56 -6.00 13.63 4.67
C TYR A 56 -7.19 14.58 4.90
N ASP A 57 -8.15 14.54 3.99
CA ASP A 57 -9.45 15.19 4.18
C ASP A 57 -10.40 14.19 4.87
N ARG A 58 -10.56 14.37 6.19
CA ARG A 58 -11.42 13.52 7.01
C ARG A 58 -12.91 13.68 6.68
N THR A 59 -13.32 14.86 6.21
CA THR A 59 -14.71 15.14 5.89
C THR A 59 -15.10 14.51 4.56
N ALA A 60 -14.23 14.61 3.55
CA ALA A 60 -14.42 13.93 2.26
C ALA A 60 -14.03 12.45 2.30
N GLY A 61 -13.30 12.01 3.32
CA GLY A 61 -12.76 10.67 3.43
C GLY A 61 -11.71 10.38 2.35
N VAL A 62 -10.82 11.33 2.05
CA VAL A 62 -9.82 11.20 0.98
C VAL A 62 -8.42 11.31 1.56
N VAL A 63 -7.62 10.26 1.34
CA VAL A 63 -6.20 10.20 1.70
C VAL A 63 -5.37 10.47 0.45
N THR A 64 -4.44 11.42 0.52
CA THR A 64 -3.44 11.68 -0.53
C THR A 64 -2.08 11.17 -0.07
N LEU A 65 -1.40 10.40 -0.92
CA LEU A 65 -0.13 9.75 -0.60
C LEU A 65 0.90 9.84 -1.70
N ILE A 66 2.17 9.78 -1.31
CA ILE A 66 3.30 9.50 -2.20
C ILE A 66 3.62 8.01 -2.10
N ARG A 67 3.61 7.32 -3.24
CA ARG A 67 3.81 5.86 -3.27
C ARG A 67 5.26 5.46 -3.03
N ASP A 68 5.42 4.27 -2.50
CA ASP A 68 6.72 3.65 -2.23
C ASP A 68 7.29 2.95 -3.48
N SER A 69 8.40 3.45 -4.03
CA SER A 69 9.09 2.76 -5.13
C SER A 69 9.82 1.50 -4.69
N ASN A 70 10.14 1.38 -3.40
CA ASN A 70 10.89 0.28 -2.82
C ASN A 70 9.98 -0.76 -2.14
N TYR A 71 8.82 -1.03 -2.75
CA TYR A 71 7.81 -1.96 -2.24
C TYR A 71 8.31 -3.40 -1.97
N LYS A 72 9.50 -3.77 -2.50
CA LYS A 72 10.14 -5.07 -2.26
C LYS A 72 10.84 -5.15 -0.91
N ASP A 73 11.20 -4.02 -0.30
CA ASP A 73 11.82 -3.95 1.01
C ASP A 73 11.04 -2.99 1.93
N PRO A 74 9.96 -3.49 2.57
CA PRO A 74 9.11 -2.70 3.46
C PRO A 74 9.83 -2.15 4.70
N ALA A 75 11.03 -2.65 5.03
CA ALA A 75 11.83 -2.12 6.12
C ALA A 75 12.47 -0.77 5.75
N ASN A 76 12.70 -0.54 4.45
CA ASN A 76 13.37 0.65 3.91
C ASN A 76 12.53 1.30 2.79
N PRO A 77 11.31 1.78 3.07
CA PRO A 77 10.48 2.40 2.04
C PRO A 77 11.13 3.65 1.45
N ARG A 78 10.82 3.93 0.17
CA ARG A 78 11.24 5.14 -0.54
C ARG A 78 10.02 5.81 -1.17
N PHE A 79 9.56 6.88 -0.55
CA PHE A 79 8.41 7.64 -1.00
C PHE A 79 8.83 8.70 -2.03
N ASP A 80 8.92 8.31 -3.30
CA ASP A 80 9.42 9.16 -4.39
C ASP A 80 8.57 9.11 -5.68
N LEU A 81 7.50 8.33 -5.70
CA LEU A 81 6.67 8.16 -6.90
C LEU A 81 5.61 9.26 -7.02
N LEU A 82 5.81 10.15 -8.00
CA LEU A 82 4.85 11.16 -8.45
C LEU A 82 4.02 10.68 -9.66
N PRO A 83 2.84 11.29 -9.92
CA PRO A 83 2.15 12.27 -9.06
C PRO A 83 1.61 11.62 -7.77
N PRO A 84 1.22 12.42 -6.77
CA PRO A 84 0.51 11.92 -5.61
C PRO A 84 -0.78 11.19 -6.01
N VAL A 85 -1.15 10.18 -5.23
CA VAL A 85 -2.40 9.43 -5.44
C VAL A 85 -3.39 9.81 -4.36
N SER A 86 -4.61 10.16 -4.77
CA SER A 86 -5.74 10.36 -3.87
C SER A 86 -6.66 9.15 -3.91
N VAL A 87 -7.01 8.62 -2.74
CA VAL A 87 -7.87 7.45 -2.60
C VAL A 87 -8.92 7.69 -1.52
N ARG A 88 -10.17 7.34 -1.82
CA ARG A 88 -11.25 7.37 -0.83
C ARG A 88 -11.06 6.25 0.18
N VAL A 89 -11.28 6.54 1.46
CA VAL A 89 -11.24 5.56 2.54
C VAL A 89 -12.34 4.49 2.35
N PRO A 90 -12.21 3.31 2.96
CA PRO A 90 -13.23 2.27 2.87
C PRO A 90 -14.61 2.75 3.33
N GLN A 91 -15.64 2.38 2.58
CA GLN A 91 -17.03 2.70 2.93
C GLN A 91 -17.47 2.01 4.23
N ASN A 92 -16.95 0.81 4.49
CA ASN A 92 -17.15 0.12 5.75
C ASN A 92 -16.05 0.54 6.75
N PRO A 93 -16.38 1.24 7.85
CA PRO A 93 -15.39 1.65 8.85
C PRO A 93 -14.61 0.49 9.48
N ALA A 94 -15.18 -0.72 9.50
CA ALA A 94 -14.48 -1.91 10.03
C ALA A 94 -13.31 -2.35 9.14
N GLU A 95 -13.24 -1.88 7.89
CA GLU A 95 -12.15 -2.15 6.94
C GLU A 95 -11.08 -1.03 6.97
N MET A 96 -11.23 -0.07 7.88
CA MET A 96 -10.30 1.03 8.11
C MET A 96 -9.56 0.82 9.43
N GLY A 97 -8.22 0.87 9.38
CA GLY A 97 -7.36 0.91 10.56
C GLY A 97 -7.41 2.27 11.27
N PRO A 98 -6.47 2.54 12.20
CA PRO A 98 -6.34 3.86 12.79
C PRO A 98 -6.20 4.95 11.72
N GLU A 99 -6.85 6.10 11.92
CA GLU A 99 -6.76 7.18 10.94
C GLU A 99 -5.30 7.66 10.76
N PRO A 100 -4.90 7.95 9.50
CA PRO A 100 -3.56 8.43 9.22
C PRO A 100 -3.39 9.91 9.58
N GLU A 101 -2.18 10.25 9.99
CA GLU A 101 -1.73 11.63 10.10
C GLU A 101 -0.91 12.02 8.87
N ALA A 102 -1.20 13.20 8.32
CA ALA A 102 -0.44 13.73 7.21
C ALA A 102 0.90 14.33 7.66
N GLY A 103 1.89 14.25 6.78
CA GLY A 103 3.18 14.93 6.94
C GLY A 103 3.98 14.90 5.65
N ARG A 104 4.57 16.04 5.29
CA ARG A 104 5.21 16.23 3.98
C ARG A 104 6.72 16.03 3.99
N LEU A 105 7.34 15.72 5.14
CA LEU A 105 8.73 15.30 5.22
C LEU A 105 8.82 13.82 4.83
N LEU A 106 9.31 13.54 3.62
CA LEU A 106 9.37 12.19 3.05
C LEU A 106 10.68 11.47 3.40
N ALA A 107 11.77 12.22 3.52
CA ALA A 107 13.05 11.68 3.94
C ALA A 107 13.90 12.71 4.70
N LEU A 108 14.71 12.22 5.63
CA LEU A 108 15.78 12.98 6.27
C LEU A 108 17.03 12.10 6.36
N ASP A 109 18.03 12.45 5.56
CA ASP A 109 19.40 11.93 5.70
C ASP A 109 20.22 12.93 6.51
N TRP A 110 20.26 12.72 7.82
CA TRP A 110 21.04 13.56 8.72
C TRP A 110 22.55 13.32 8.63
N LYS A 111 23.00 12.24 7.98
CA LYS A 111 24.44 12.01 7.74
C LYS A 111 24.92 12.85 6.56
N GLN A 112 24.07 13.02 5.56
CA GLN A 112 24.35 13.82 4.37
C GLN A 112 23.84 15.26 4.48
N GLY A 113 23.10 15.60 5.54
CA GLY A 113 22.51 16.93 5.71
C GLY A 113 21.48 17.25 4.64
N ARG A 114 20.58 16.29 4.32
CA ARG A 114 19.56 16.44 3.28
C ARG A 114 18.19 16.05 3.79
N ALA A 115 17.21 16.91 3.57
CA ALA A 115 15.79 16.60 3.73
C ALA A 115 15.11 16.52 2.35
N VAL A 116 14.07 15.71 2.24
CA VAL A 116 13.19 15.67 1.07
C VAL A 116 11.77 15.96 1.54
N ILE A 117 11.16 17.01 0.98
CA ILE A 117 9.77 17.38 1.27
C ILE A 117 8.90 17.30 0.02
N PHE A 118 7.60 17.12 0.21
CA PHE A 118 6.60 17.37 -0.82
C PHE A 118 6.12 18.84 -0.76
N ASP A 119 6.19 19.53 -1.90
CA ASP A 119 5.62 20.86 -2.07
C ASP A 119 4.22 20.74 -2.71
N PRO A 120 3.14 21.07 -1.99
CA PRO A 120 1.78 20.98 -2.52
C PRO A 120 1.45 22.06 -3.55
N VAL A 121 2.25 23.12 -3.69
CA VAL A 121 2.03 24.18 -4.68
C VAL A 121 2.52 23.75 -6.05
N THR A 122 3.69 23.12 -6.10
CA THR A 122 4.29 22.64 -7.36
C THR A 122 4.06 21.16 -7.63
N GLU A 123 3.40 20.46 -6.70
CA GLU A 123 3.20 19.01 -6.70
C GLU A 123 4.49 18.19 -6.92
N ALA A 124 5.59 18.67 -6.35
CA ALA A 124 6.93 18.15 -6.61
C ALA A 124 7.69 17.80 -5.32
N LEU A 125 8.69 16.94 -5.47
CA LEU A 125 9.66 16.64 -4.42
C LEU A 125 10.75 17.70 -4.44
N LYS A 126 11.05 18.28 -3.27
CA LYS A 126 12.15 19.22 -3.09
C LYS A 126 13.19 18.63 -2.16
N GLU A 127 14.42 18.56 -2.65
CA GLU A 127 15.58 18.27 -1.81
C GLU A 127 16.10 19.56 -1.20
N ILE A 128 16.26 19.57 0.12
CA ILE A 128 16.66 20.73 0.89
C ILE A 128 17.96 20.38 1.63
N PRO A 129 19.04 21.14 1.43
CA PRO A 129 20.22 21.01 2.28
C PRO A 129 19.90 21.50 3.68
N VAL A 130 20.25 20.75 4.72
CA VAL A 130 19.99 21.10 6.12
C VAL A 130 21.28 21.01 6.94
N ALA A 131 21.49 21.98 7.81
CA ALA A 131 22.58 21.94 8.79
C ALA A 131 22.12 21.16 10.02
N VAL A 132 22.60 19.93 10.18
CA VAL A 132 22.26 19.10 11.33
C VAL A 132 22.97 19.61 12.59
N LEU A 133 22.22 19.80 13.67
CA LEU A 133 22.70 20.39 14.91
C LEU A 133 22.79 19.36 16.04
N ASP A 134 21.81 18.45 16.10
CA ASP A 134 21.75 17.41 17.13
C ASP A 134 21.03 16.17 16.59
N VAL A 135 21.51 15.00 17.01
CA VAL A 135 20.96 13.69 16.65
C VAL A 135 20.92 12.83 17.90
N GLN A 136 19.72 12.49 18.36
CA GLN A 136 19.51 11.63 19.51
C GLN A 136 18.93 10.30 19.07
N THR A 137 19.70 9.23 19.19
CA THR A 137 19.28 7.88 18.80
C THR A 137 18.68 7.10 19.97
N GLN A 138 18.19 5.90 19.69
CA GLN A 138 17.64 4.98 20.69
C GLN A 138 16.49 5.59 21.49
N VAL A 139 15.67 6.42 20.84
CA VAL A 139 14.50 7.06 21.44
C VAL A 139 13.35 6.06 21.43
N ALA A 140 12.99 5.55 22.60
CA ALA A 140 11.82 4.72 22.79
C ALA A 140 10.52 5.54 22.65
N ARG A 141 9.37 4.86 22.56
CA ARG A 141 8.06 5.53 22.37
C ARG A 141 7.62 6.33 23.59
N ASP A 142 8.01 5.88 24.78
CA ASP A 142 7.72 6.43 26.09
C ASP A 142 8.92 7.21 26.66
N ASP A 143 9.93 7.49 25.83
CA ASP A 143 11.15 8.14 26.25
C ASP A 143 10.88 9.54 26.83
N ALA A 144 11.45 9.82 27.99
CA ALA A 144 11.28 11.11 28.68
C ALA A 144 11.70 12.31 27.82
N ARG A 145 12.62 12.12 26.85
CA ARG A 145 13.03 13.15 25.88
C ARG A 145 11.86 13.63 25.00
N LEU A 146 10.85 12.81 24.80
CA LEU A 146 9.64 13.20 24.08
C LEU A 146 8.80 14.18 24.90
N GLY A 147 8.81 14.05 26.24
CA GLY A 147 8.34 15.07 27.18
C GLY A 147 6.91 15.58 26.94
N GLY A 148 6.04 14.76 26.33
CA GLY A 148 4.68 15.17 25.92
C GLY A 148 4.63 16.26 24.84
N ARG A 149 5.76 16.61 24.23
CA ARG A 149 5.85 17.63 23.18
C ARG A 149 5.24 17.10 21.89
N LYS A 150 4.58 17.98 21.15
CA LYS A 150 4.14 17.69 19.77
C LYS A 150 5.31 17.92 18.83
N PHE A 151 5.52 16.97 17.93
CA PHE A 151 6.53 17.07 16.88
C PHE A 151 5.85 17.22 15.52
N PRO A 152 6.48 17.93 14.57
CA PRO A 152 7.77 18.61 14.69
C PRO A 152 7.71 19.86 15.58
N VAL A 153 8.84 20.26 16.15
CA VAL A 153 9.00 21.54 16.85
C VAL A 153 9.73 22.48 15.91
N VAL A 154 9.05 23.55 15.45
CA VAL A 154 9.64 24.55 14.57
C VAL A 154 9.92 25.82 15.40
N ASP A 155 11.17 25.98 15.81
CA ASP A 155 11.63 27.20 16.48
C ASP A 155 12.06 28.23 15.42
N ARG A 156 11.14 29.12 15.09
CA ARG A 156 11.36 30.18 14.10
C ARG A 156 12.33 31.25 14.60
N ALA A 157 12.44 31.47 15.91
CA ALA A 157 13.35 32.46 16.48
C ALA A 157 14.80 31.95 16.48
N GLY A 158 15.01 30.67 16.84
CA GLY A 158 16.32 30.01 16.75
C GLY A 158 16.66 29.47 15.35
N GLY A 159 15.70 29.50 14.44
CA GLY A 159 15.81 28.97 13.08
C GLY A 159 16.12 27.49 13.06
N THR A 160 15.42 26.69 13.88
CA THR A 160 15.64 25.25 13.97
C THR A 160 14.33 24.47 13.86
N VAL A 161 14.47 23.22 13.41
CA VAL A 161 13.39 22.26 13.30
C VAL A 161 13.84 20.98 14.01
N THR A 162 13.04 20.51 14.95
CA THR A 162 13.23 19.21 15.60
C THR A 162 12.14 18.24 15.17
N VAL A 163 12.53 17.09 14.64
CA VAL A 163 11.63 16.04 14.16
C VAL A 163 11.92 14.72 14.85
N ILE A 164 10.89 13.87 14.94
CA ILE A 164 11.06 12.45 15.29
C ILE A 164 11.03 11.65 14.00
N LEU A 165 11.91 10.66 13.90
CA LEU A 165 11.93 9.65 12.86
C LEU A 165 11.59 8.29 13.50
N PRO A 166 10.30 7.90 13.56
CA PRO A 166 9.85 6.76 14.36
C PRO A 166 10.49 5.43 13.97
N ARG A 167 10.59 5.16 12.65
CA ARG A 167 11.22 3.94 12.11
C ARG A 167 12.68 3.77 12.55
N ARG A 168 13.38 4.90 12.69
CA ARG A 168 14.80 4.92 13.08
C ARG A 168 15.01 5.22 14.57
N ARG A 169 13.94 5.35 15.38
CA ARG A 169 14.00 5.67 16.82
C ARG A 169 14.96 6.83 17.12
N THR A 170 14.84 7.90 16.34
CA THR A 170 15.80 9.02 16.36
C THR A 170 15.06 10.35 16.40
N ILE A 171 15.53 11.29 17.22
CA ILE A 171 15.17 12.71 17.16
C ILE A 171 16.31 13.44 16.44
N VAL A 172 15.97 14.30 15.49
CA VAL A 172 16.96 15.12 14.77
C VAL A 172 16.56 16.58 14.91
N THR A 173 17.49 17.41 15.34
CA THR A 173 17.38 18.87 15.29
C THR A 173 18.31 19.38 14.20
N PHE A 174 17.77 20.18 13.30
CA PHE A 174 18.51 20.75 12.18
C PHE A 174 18.04 22.17 11.87
N ARG A 175 18.83 22.89 11.09
CA ARG A 175 18.50 24.19 10.52
C ARG A 175 18.31 24.05 9.01
N PRO A 176 17.08 24.20 8.49
CA PRO A 176 16.87 24.36 7.06
C PRO A 176 17.29 25.78 6.63
N PRO A 177 17.42 26.04 5.31
CA PRO A 177 17.61 27.38 4.79
C PRO A 177 16.44 28.28 5.18
N GLU A 178 16.70 29.58 5.32
CA GLU A 178 15.76 30.53 5.89
C GLU A 178 14.44 30.61 5.12
N GLU A 179 14.48 30.46 3.79
CA GLU A 179 13.28 30.48 2.97
C GLU A 179 12.29 29.33 3.28
N TYR A 180 12.75 28.25 3.91
CA TYR A 180 11.92 27.11 4.29
C TYR A 180 11.41 27.18 5.74
N LEU A 181 11.95 28.04 6.60
CA LEU A 181 11.50 28.18 8.00
C LEU A 181 10.07 28.74 8.12
N GLY A 182 9.64 29.52 7.12
CA GLY A 182 8.29 30.05 7.02
C GLY A 182 7.23 29.01 6.63
N LEU A 183 7.64 27.81 6.22
CA LEU A 183 6.69 26.78 5.81
C LEU A 183 5.86 26.27 6.99
N PRO A 184 4.64 25.76 6.72
CA PRO A 184 3.80 25.14 7.75
C PRO A 184 4.50 24.00 8.49
N GLU A 185 4.12 23.75 9.74
CA GLU A 185 4.78 22.75 10.58
C GLU A 185 4.64 21.33 10.03
N ASP A 186 3.52 21.00 9.39
CA ASP A 186 3.29 19.70 8.76
C ASP A 186 4.23 19.45 7.56
N THR A 187 4.90 20.49 7.03
CA THR A 187 6.00 20.31 6.07
C THR A 187 7.15 19.48 6.65
N TRP A 188 7.42 19.66 7.94
CA TRP A 188 8.52 19.02 8.65
C TRP A 188 8.10 17.75 9.40
N LYS A 189 6.85 17.35 9.25
CA LYS A 189 6.30 16.14 9.87
C LYS A 189 6.46 14.96 8.92
N VAL A 190 6.85 13.80 9.46
CA VAL A 190 6.74 12.53 8.73
C VAL A 190 5.30 12.05 8.83
N GLY A 191 4.65 11.86 7.68
CA GLY A 191 3.30 11.32 7.61
C GLY A 191 3.25 9.85 7.99
N ASP A 192 2.05 9.38 8.34
CA ASP A 192 1.82 7.96 8.53
C ASP A 192 1.95 7.21 7.19
N GLU A 193 2.38 5.96 7.27
CA GLU A 193 2.38 5.05 6.14
C GLU A 193 1.07 4.27 6.13
N VAL A 194 0.41 4.26 4.98
CA VAL A 194 -0.81 3.50 4.76
C VAL A 194 -0.59 2.44 3.70
N ARG A 195 -1.22 1.29 3.91
CA ARG A 195 -1.33 0.20 2.94
C ARG A 195 -2.81 -0.02 2.66
N TYR A 196 -3.20 -0.04 1.40
CA TYR A 196 -4.60 -0.22 1.02
C TYR A 196 -4.78 -1.26 -0.06
N TYR A 197 -5.87 -2.02 0.05
CA TYR A 197 -6.31 -2.99 -0.95
C TYR A 197 -7.45 -2.37 -1.77
N TYR A 198 -7.40 -2.51 -3.09
CA TYR A 198 -8.36 -1.88 -3.98
C TYR A 198 -8.64 -2.74 -5.22
N LYS A 199 -9.79 -2.48 -5.84
CA LYS A 199 -10.11 -2.92 -7.21
C LYS A 199 -10.20 -1.74 -8.16
N ASP A 200 -10.72 -0.62 -7.64
CA ASP A 200 -10.69 0.71 -8.25
C ASP A 200 -9.59 1.53 -7.55
N PRO A 201 -8.59 2.07 -8.29
CA PRO A 201 -7.48 2.81 -7.69
C PRO A 201 -7.90 4.05 -6.87
N GLU A 202 -9.09 4.60 -7.09
CA GLU A 202 -9.60 5.75 -6.34
C GLU A 202 -10.44 5.38 -5.11
N GLN A 203 -10.68 4.09 -4.88
CA GLN A 203 -11.52 3.60 -3.78
C GLN A 203 -10.86 2.42 -3.05
N ALA A 204 -10.40 2.66 -1.83
CA ALA A 204 -9.93 1.60 -0.96
C ALA A 204 -11.09 0.69 -0.55
N LEU A 205 -10.87 -0.62 -0.61
CA LEU A 205 -11.74 -1.63 -0.02
C LEU A 205 -11.30 -1.94 1.42
N ARG A 206 -9.99 -1.86 1.68
CA ARG A 206 -9.39 -1.94 3.01
C ARG A 206 -8.24 -0.95 3.08
N MET A 207 -8.04 -0.31 4.23
CA MET A 207 -6.91 0.59 4.44
C MET A 207 -6.38 0.41 5.86
N MET A 208 -5.08 0.13 5.97
CA MET A 208 -4.40 -0.05 7.23
C MET A 208 -3.31 1.01 7.39
N ASN A 209 -3.27 1.62 8.57
CA ASN A 209 -2.17 2.50 8.95
C ASN A 209 -1.01 1.67 9.52
N VAL A 210 -0.04 1.40 8.65
CA VAL A 210 1.14 0.56 8.94
C VAL A 210 1.95 1.15 10.09
N SER A 211 2.11 2.47 10.12
CA SER A 211 2.84 3.18 11.20
C SER A 211 2.25 2.94 12.59
N LYS A 212 0.93 2.76 12.67
CA LYS A 212 0.20 2.57 13.93
C LYS A 212 -0.11 1.10 14.25
N THR A 213 -0.11 0.19 13.26
CA THR A 213 -0.48 -1.22 13.46
C THR A 213 0.69 -2.22 13.45
N GLU A 214 1.75 -2.03 12.65
CA GLU A 214 2.89 -2.97 12.59
C GLU A 214 3.94 -2.75 13.70
N VAL A 215 3.47 -2.28 14.87
CA VAL A 215 4.29 -2.05 16.07
C VAL A 215 4.54 -3.37 16.80
N GLY A 216 5.32 -4.25 16.19
CA GLY A 216 5.59 -5.58 16.76
C GLY A 216 6.55 -6.44 15.93
N GLY A 217 7.51 -5.82 15.24
CA GLY A 217 8.44 -6.51 14.34
C GLY A 217 9.91 -6.49 14.75
N ALA A 218 10.24 -6.10 15.98
CA ALA A 218 11.53 -6.46 16.57
C ALA A 218 11.31 -7.73 17.38
N LYS A 219 11.54 -8.90 16.77
CA LYS A 219 11.82 -10.09 17.57
C LYS A 219 13.08 -9.77 18.38
N SER A 220 12.93 -9.84 19.70
CA SER A 220 14.00 -10.08 20.66
C SER A 220 14.92 -11.21 20.20
#